data_AF-A0A3D6EES4-F1
#
_entry.id   AF-A0A3D6EES4-F1
#
_cell.length_a   1.000
_cell.length_b   1.000
_cell.length_c   1.000
_cell.angle_alpha   90.00
_cell.angle_beta   90.00
_cell.angle_gamma   90.00
#
_symmetry.space_group_name_H-M   'P 1'
#
loop_
_entity.id
_entity.type
_entity.pdbx_description
1 polymer ?
#
loop_
_entity_poly.entity_id
_entity_poly.type
_entity_poly.pdbx_seq_one_letter_code
_entity_poly.pdbx_strand_id
1 'polypeptide(L)' 'MALISNSDKMLAAVLMCPELMKFGNYDMRDISSIYQAVNSDNYVVSAVARIIMRTSEGASENEIYKEITDFLKKNV' A
#
# COMPACT_ATOMS: atom_id res chain seq x y z
N MET A 1 8.82 16.47 -14.10
CA MET A 1 9.25 16.13 -12.73
C MET A 1 8.02 15.54 -12.05
N ALA A 2 7.96 14.22 -11.85
CA ALA A 2 6.80 13.63 -11.18
C ALA A 2 6.77 14.19 -9.76
N LEU A 3 5.74 14.98 -9.44
CA LEU A 3 5.54 15.49 -8.10
C LEU A 3 5.26 14.28 -7.20
N ILE A 4 6.24 13.91 -6.38
CA ILE A 4 6.07 12.88 -5.35
C ILE A 4 5.01 13.42 -4.37
N SER A 5 3.84 12.79 -4.35
CA SER A 5 2.75 13.18 -3.46
C SER A 5 3.05 12.80 -2.01
N ASN A 6 2.30 13.35 -1.06
CA ASN A 6 2.42 12.91 0.34
C ASN A 6 2.09 11.42 0.49
N SER A 7 1.15 10.91 -0.30
CA SER A 7 0.81 9.48 -0.34
C SER A 7 1.98 8.63 -0.82
N ASP A 8 2.73 9.08 -1.83
CA ASP A 8 3.95 8.39 -2.29
C ASP A 8 5.04 8.37 -1.21
N LYS A 9 5.23 9.48 -0.48
CA LYS A 9 6.19 9.55 0.63
C LYS A 9 5.80 8.63 1.79
N MET A 10 4.51 8.60 2.14
CA MET A 10 3.97 7.72 3.17
C MET A 10 4.12 6.25 2.77
N LEU A 11 3.82 5.91 1.51
CA LEU A 11 3.97 4.57 0.99
C LEU A 11 5.42 4.08 1.10
N ALA A 12 6.38 4.91 0.64
CA ALA A 12 7.79 4.61 0.77
C ALA A 12 8.21 4.40 2.23
N ALA A 13 7.78 5.30 3.14
CA ALA A 13 8.13 5.20 4.56
C ALA A 13 7.63 3.90 5.21
N VAL A 14 6.43 3.43 4.87
CA VAL A 14 5.87 2.18 5.41
C VAL A 14 6.51 0.96 4.76
N LEU A 15 6.62 0.94 3.43
CA LEU A 15 7.11 -0.23 2.70
C LEU A 15 8.62 -0.46 2.83
N MET A 16 9.41 0.56 3.22
CA MET A 16 10.83 0.41 3.55
C MET A 16 11.09 -0.26 4.91
N CYS A 17 10.05 -0.68 5.64
CA CYS A 17 10.21 -1.48 6.85
C CYS A 17 10.82 -2.86 6.51
N PRO A 18 12.01 -3.22 7.05
CA PRO A 18 12.68 -4.47 6.68
C PRO A 18 11.88 -5.74 6.98
N GLU A 19 11.09 -5.73 8.07
CA GLU A 19 10.25 -6.86 8.44
C GLU A 19 9.10 -7.05 7.44
N LEU A 20 8.54 -5.95 6.96
CA LEU A 20 7.46 -5.97 5.98
C LEU A 20 7.98 -6.40 4.59
N MET A 21 9.16 -5.92 4.20
CA MET A 21 9.85 -6.37 2.98
C MET A 21 10.11 -7.88 3.00
N LYS A 22 10.60 -8.40 4.14
CA LYS A 22 10.83 -9.83 4.32
C LYS A 22 9.52 -10.63 4.27
N PHE A 23 8.47 -10.16 4.93
CA PHE A 23 7.17 -10.83 4.93
C PHE A 23 6.52 -10.85 3.55
N GLY A 24 6.52 -9.71 2.86
CA GLY A 24 5.93 -9.56 1.53
C GLY A 24 6.81 -10.08 0.40
N ASN A 25 8.09 -10.37 0.65
CA ASN A 25 9.06 -10.78 -0.38
C ASN A 25 9.15 -9.78 -1.55
N TYR A 26 9.33 -8.50 -1.23
CA TYR A 26 9.56 -7.41 -2.19
C TYR A 26 10.82 -6.61 -1.83
N ASP A 27 11.40 -5.93 -2.82
CA ASP A 27 12.59 -5.08 -2.69
C ASP A 27 12.24 -3.58 -2.79
N MET A 28 13.17 -2.72 -2.39
CA MET A 28 13.00 -1.26 -2.49
C MET A 28 12.68 -0.80 -3.93
N ARG A 29 13.24 -1.51 -4.92
CA ARG A 29 13.03 -1.21 -6.34
C ARG A 29 11.60 -1.50 -6.82
N ASP A 30 10.85 -2.32 -6.08
CA ASP A 30 9.46 -2.66 -6.39
C ASP A 30 8.47 -1.59 -5.85
N ILE A 31 8.96 -0.66 -5.02
CA ILE A 31 8.15 0.42 -4.45
C ILE A 31 7.92 1.50 -5.52
N SER A 32 6.73 1.47 -6.12
CA SER A 32 6.29 2.41 -7.14
C SER A 32 5.49 3.60 -6.57
N SER A 33 4.88 4.40 -7.44
CA SER A 33 3.89 5.40 -7.00
C SER A 33 2.67 4.72 -6.37
N ILE A 34 1.90 5.47 -5.57
CA ILE A 34 0.68 5.00 -4.90
C ILE A 34 -0.32 4.40 -5.91
N TYR A 35 -0.49 5.03 -7.07
CA TYR A 35 -1.42 4.57 -8.11
C TYR A 35 -1.02 3.23 -8.73
N GLN A 36 0.28 3.01 -8.89
CA GLN A 36 0.81 1.73 -9.38
C GLN A 36 0.77 0.67 -8.27
N ALA A 37 1.12 1.05 -7.04
CA ALA A 37 1.21 0.14 -5.91
C ALA A 37 -0.14 -0.48 -5.53
N VAL A 38 -1.26 0.25 -5.67
CA VAL A 38 -2.63 -0.28 -5.46
C VAL A 38 -2.91 -1.51 -6.34
N ASN A 39 -2.30 -1.59 -7.52
CA ASN A 39 -2.47 -2.68 -8.48
C ASN A 39 -1.24 -3.61 -8.51
N SER A 40 -0.37 -3.56 -7.50
CA SER A 40 0.78 -4.47 -7.40
C SER A 40 0.32 -5.92 -7.28
N ASP A 41 1.03 -6.83 -7.95
CA ASP A 41 0.88 -8.27 -7.78
C ASP A 41 1.25 -8.74 -6.35
N ASN A 42 2.01 -7.91 -5.62
CA ASN A 42 2.33 -8.16 -4.24
C ASN A 42 1.18 -7.68 -3.34
N TYR A 43 0.45 -8.63 -2.74
CA TYR A 43 -0.71 -8.34 -1.91
C TYR A 43 -0.38 -7.45 -0.69
N VAL A 44 0.85 -7.49 -0.16
CA VAL A 44 1.27 -6.61 0.95
C VAL A 44 1.42 -5.18 0.45
N VAL A 45 2.13 -4.99 -0.67
CA VAL A 45 2.29 -3.67 -1.31
C VAL A 45 0.93 -3.08 -1.68
N SER A 46 0.07 -3.87 -2.31
CA SER A 46 -1.29 -3.45 -2.68
C SER A 46 -2.14 -3.09 -1.47
N ALA A 47 -2.12 -3.89 -0.41
CA ALA A 47 -2.88 -3.61 0.81
C ALA A 47 -2.45 -2.29 1.47
N VAL A 48 -1.14 -2.07 1.63
CA VAL A 48 -0.61 -0.82 2.22
C VAL A 48 -0.96 0.38 1.36
N ALA A 49 -0.82 0.27 0.04
CA ALA A 49 -1.18 1.34 -0.90
C ALA A 49 -2.67 1.70 -0.80
N ARG A 50 -3.56 0.69 -0.72
CA ARG A 50 -4.99 0.89 -0.54
C ARG A 50 -5.30 1.60 0.79
N ILE A 51 -4.66 1.22 1.90
CA ILE A 51 -4.84 1.89 3.20
C ILE A 51 -4.51 3.38 3.09
N ILE A 52 -3.35 3.71 2.52
CA ILE A 52 -2.87 5.09 2.41
C ILE A 52 -3.76 5.90 1.47
N MET A 53 -4.14 5.32 0.31
CA MET A 53 -5.00 5.98 -0.66
C MET A 53 -6.39 6.28 -0.07
N ARG A 54 -7.03 5.29 0.55
CA ARG A 54 -8.36 5.44 1.14
C ARG A 54 -8.37 6.40 2.33
N THR A 55 -7.30 6.39 3.14
CA THR A 55 -7.08 7.41 4.18
C THR A 55 -7.02 8.82 3.57
N SER A 56 -6.28 8.98 2.47
CA SER A 56 -6.16 10.27 1.77
C SER A 56 -7.48 10.74 1.13
N GLU A 57 -8.39 9.81 0.80
CA GLU A 57 -9.74 10.09 0.27
C GLU A 57 -10.75 10.41 1.38
N GLY A 58 -10.36 10.33 2.66
CA GLY A 58 -11.24 10.61 3.79
C GLY A 58 -12.20 9.46 4.15
N ALA A 59 -11.90 8.22 3.72
CA ALA A 59 -12.65 7.05 4.14
C ALA A 59 -12.51 6.83 5.65
N SER A 60 -13.57 6.35 6.29
CA SER A 60 -13.51 5.99 7.72
C SER A 60 -12.68 4.74 7.96
N GLU A 61 -12.12 4.61 9.16
CA GLU A 61 -11.34 3.43 9.56
C GLU A 61 -12.12 2.11 9.36
N ASN A 62 -13.44 2.11 9.61
CA ASN A 62 -14.29 0.94 9.40
C ASN A 62 -14.43 0.56 7.92
N GLU A 63 -14.56 1.55 7.02
CA GLU A 63 -14.63 1.31 5.59
C GLU A 63 -13.30 0.74 5.08
N ILE A 64 -12.18 1.34 5.51
CA ILE A 64 -10.83 0.88 5.17
C ILE A 64 -10.63 -0.55 5.68
N TYR A 65 -10.94 -0.81 6.95
CA TYR A 65 -10.78 -2.13 7.56
C TYR A 65 -11.55 -3.20 6.80
N LYS A 66 -12.82 -2.92 6.47
CA LYS A 66 -13.66 -3.85 5.71
C LYS A 66 -13.10 -4.13 4.32
N GLU A 67 -12.76 -3.07 3.58
CA GLU A 67 -12.22 -3.19 2.21
C GLU A 67 -10.90 -3.98 2.18
N ILE A 68 -9.98 -3.66 3.08
CA ILE A 68 -8.67 -4.33 3.15
C ILE A 68 -8.82 -5.78 3.61
N THR A 69 -9.70 -6.06 4.57
CA THR A 69 -9.98 -7.44 5.02
C THR A 69 -10.53 -8.28 3.86
N ASP A 70 -11.50 -7.75 3.12
CA ASP A 70 -12.09 -8.45 1.97
C ASP A 70 -11.08 -8.63 0.84
N PHE A 71 -10.18 -7.68 0.62
CA PHE A 71 -9.08 -7.80 -0.33
C PHE A 71 -8.09 -8.90 0.09
N LEU A 72 -7.60 -8.87 1.33
CA LEU A 72 -6.62 -9.84 1.82
C LEU A 72 -7.17 -11.27 1.81
N LYS A 73 -8.43 -11.48 2.21
CA LYS A 73 -9.09 -12.81 2.15
C LYS A 73 -9.16 -13.42 0.75
N LYS A 74 -9.06 -12.61 -0.31
CA LYS A 74 -9.11 -13.07 -1.70
C LYS A 74 -7.74 -13.31 -2.31
N ASN A 75 -6.67 -12.79 -1.71
CA ASN A 75 -5.33 -12.74 -2.30
C ASN A 75 -4.24 -13.38 -1.42
N VAL A 76 -4.57 -13.78 -0.19
CA VAL A 76 -3.75 -14.59 0.73
C VAL A 76 -4.30 -16.01 0.76
#